data_AF-A0A4U2DH31-F1
#
_entry.id   AF-A0A4U2DH31-F1
#
_cell.length_a   1.000
_cell.length_b   1.000
_cell.length_c   1.000
_cell.angle_alpha   90.00
_cell.angle_beta   90.00
_cell.angle_gamma   90.00
#
_symmetry.space_group_name_H-M   'P 1'
#
loop_
_entity.id
_entity.type
_entity.pdbx_description
1 polymer ?
#
loop_
_entity_poly.entity_id
_entity_poly.type
_entity_poly.pdbx_seq_one_letter_code
_entity_poly.pdbx_strand_id
1 'polypeptide(L)'
;SLAPNVLVFSNYFAATKFITGQAGVRVITKAVKKRIYAYSSQAECAVLNLLAQTLADVSVAVVELENGFSVEGRNITSFVHPAFFITPFSLNHILSETREVKYMYKLFPEGPITTETIHTLVELWRDISRLMLHFNGTPFNLLQFLNDDNYPVHPETIHRSQIKRFMSLTPIEQEYLVYVRYSAILIDPFSKPDTNGCYFDFSAVPYTKGKVEEGELYLPRIPREDIQTLYWLQVLGIEHGIALPSINRVLGMFESWLRESQLPNLL
;
A
#
# COMPACT_ATOMS: atom_id res chain seq x y z
N SER A 1 -29.28 14.06 -17.81
CA SER A 1 -28.55 13.18 -16.87
C SER A 1 -27.74 14.08 -15.94
N LEU A 2 -28.07 14.12 -14.65
CA LEU A 2 -27.25 14.79 -13.64
C LEU A 2 -26.13 13.82 -13.28
N ALA A 3 -25.02 13.89 -14.01
CA ALA A 3 -23.81 13.18 -13.59
C ALA A 3 -23.20 13.95 -12.40
N PRO A 4 -23.02 13.34 -11.23
CA PRO A 4 -22.39 14.01 -10.10
C PRO A 4 -20.95 14.40 -10.47
N ASN A 5 -20.46 15.52 -9.93
CA ASN A 5 -19.03 15.82 -9.97
C ASN A 5 -18.32 14.89 -8.97
N VAL A 6 -17.44 14.05 -9.48
CA VAL A 6 -16.64 13.11 -8.69
C VAL A 6 -15.21 13.63 -8.60
N LEU A 7 -14.73 13.76 -7.36
CA LEU A 7 -13.34 14.04 -7.06
C LEU A 7 -12.71 12.79 -6.45
N VAL A 8 -11.59 12.39 -7.03
CA VAL A 8 -10.84 11.21 -6.60
C VAL A 8 -9.46 11.65 -6.14
N PHE A 9 -9.01 11.11 -5.01
CA PHE A 9 -7.67 11.34 -4.47
C PHE A 9 -6.99 10.00 -4.22
N SER A 10 -5.68 9.93 -4.46
CA SER A 10 -4.96 8.65 -4.32
C SER A 10 -4.98 8.14 -2.88
N ASN A 11 -4.76 9.04 -1.91
CA ASN A 11 -4.72 8.74 -0.48
C ASN A 11 -5.03 9.99 0.35
N TYR A 12 -5.31 9.80 1.64
CA TYR A 12 -5.25 10.88 2.62
C TYR A 12 -3.83 11.50 2.67
N PHE A 13 -3.77 12.83 2.75
CA PHE A 13 -2.53 13.60 2.57
C PHE A 13 -1.62 13.63 3.81
N ALA A 14 -2.08 13.12 4.95
CA ALA A 14 -1.37 13.21 6.22
C ALA A 14 -1.39 11.91 7.03
N ALA A 15 -0.52 11.82 8.04
CA ALA A 15 -0.52 10.76 9.04
C ALA A 15 -1.09 11.28 10.36
N THR A 16 -2.40 11.16 10.53
CA THR A 16 -3.16 11.74 11.64
C THR A 16 -3.68 10.63 12.56
N LYS A 17 -3.52 10.78 13.88
CA LYS A 17 -4.02 9.84 14.89
C LYS A 17 -4.74 10.57 16.03
N PHE A 18 -5.73 9.93 16.63
CA PHE A 18 -6.33 10.42 17.87
C PHE A 18 -5.33 10.37 19.03
N ILE A 19 -5.47 11.30 19.97
CA ILE A 19 -4.71 11.26 21.23
C ILE A 19 -5.40 10.26 22.16
N THR A 20 -4.72 9.17 22.48
CA THR A 20 -5.24 8.12 23.36
C THR A 20 -5.67 8.68 24.71
N GLY A 21 -6.88 8.35 25.17
CA GLY A 21 -7.41 8.76 26.47
C GLY A 21 -8.12 10.13 26.49
N GLN A 22 -8.25 10.81 25.35
CA GLN A 22 -9.09 12.01 25.23
C GLN A 22 -10.24 11.72 24.25
N ALA A 23 -11.45 12.18 24.58
CA ALA A 23 -12.61 12.10 23.69
C ALA A 23 -12.23 12.62 22.30
N GLY A 24 -12.75 11.98 21.24
CA GLY A 24 -12.28 12.03 19.84
C GLY A 24 -12.30 13.37 19.10
N VAL A 25 -12.16 14.49 19.80
CA VAL A 25 -12.09 15.87 19.26
C VAL A 25 -10.65 16.37 19.11
N ARG A 26 -9.64 15.62 19.55
CA ARG A 26 -8.22 15.99 19.39
C ARG A 26 -7.42 14.95 18.63
N VAL A 27 -6.64 15.45 17.67
CA VAL A 27 -5.78 14.64 16.81
C VAL A 27 -4.38 15.21 16.76
N ILE A 28 -3.41 14.35 16.45
CA ILE A 28 -2.02 14.73 16.17
C ILE A 28 -1.71 14.29 14.74
N THR A 29 -1.25 15.25 13.93
CA THR A 29 -0.66 14.99 12.61
C THR A 29 0.84 14.85 12.77
N LYS A 30 1.39 13.65 12.54
CA LYS A 30 2.82 13.38 12.68
C LYS A 30 3.63 13.75 11.44
N ALA A 31 3.02 13.64 10.27
CA ALA A 31 3.66 13.89 8.99
C ALA A 31 2.62 14.26 7.93
N VAL A 32 3.07 14.97 6.90
CA VAL A 32 2.30 15.27 5.67
C VAL A 32 3.05 14.71 4.46
N LYS A 33 2.31 14.27 3.44
CA LYS A 33 2.88 13.77 2.19
C LYS A 33 3.46 14.92 1.37
N LYS A 34 4.52 14.68 0.60
CA LYS A 34 5.05 15.68 -0.34
C LYS A 34 4.06 15.98 -1.48
N ARG A 35 3.29 14.98 -1.91
CA ARG A 35 2.26 15.11 -2.93
C ARG A 35 1.12 14.11 -2.77
N ILE A 36 -0.02 14.44 -3.35
CA ILE A 36 -1.13 13.53 -3.63
C ILE A 36 -1.55 13.66 -5.10
N TYR A 37 -2.13 12.60 -5.65
CA TYR A 37 -2.72 12.63 -6.99
C TYR A 37 -4.21 12.87 -6.90
N ALA A 38 -4.77 13.59 -7.86
CA ALA A 38 -6.19 13.89 -7.91
C ALA A 38 -6.76 13.80 -9.33
N TYR A 39 -8.06 13.59 -9.43
CA TYR A 39 -8.83 13.64 -10.67
C TYR A 39 -10.18 14.28 -10.38
N SER A 40 -10.68 15.08 -11.32
CA SER A 40 -12.07 15.52 -11.34
C SER A 40 -12.76 15.03 -12.60
N SER A 41 -14.02 14.59 -12.44
CA SER A 41 -14.88 14.31 -13.58
C SER A 41 -15.34 15.57 -14.34
N GLN A 42 -14.96 16.77 -13.87
CA GLN A 42 -15.19 18.05 -14.54
C GLN A 42 -13.86 18.71 -14.89
N ALA A 43 -13.72 19.19 -16.13
CA ALA A 43 -12.48 19.81 -16.63
C ALA A 43 -12.05 21.07 -15.86
N GLU A 44 -13.02 21.84 -15.33
CA GLU A 44 -12.76 23.02 -14.52
C GLU A 44 -13.43 22.88 -13.15
N CYS A 45 -12.76 22.21 -12.22
CA CYS A 45 -13.28 21.99 -10.88
C CYS A 45 -12.76 23.03 -9.87
N ALA A 46 -13.56 24.05 -9.59
CA ALA A 46 -13.23 25.09 -8.60
C ALA A 46 -12.89 24.51 -7.21
N VAL A 47 -13.56 23.42 -6.82
CA VAL A 47 -13.29 22.74 -5.54
C VAL A 47 -11.89 22.11 -5.54
N LEU A 48 -11.48 21.46 -6.63
CA LEU A 48 -10.14 20.87 -6.73
C LEU A 48 -9.06 21.97 -6.68
N ASN A 49 -9.27 23.09 -7.38
CA ASN A 49 -8.36 24.23 -7.35
C ASN A 49 -8.21 24.81 -5.94
N LEU A 50 -9.32 24.99 -5.21
CA LEU A 50 -9.29 25.48 -3.83
C LEU A 50 -8.54 24.51 -2.91
N LEU A 51 -8.77 23.20 -3.05
CA LEU A 51 -8.08 22.16 -2.29
C LEU A 51 -6.58 22.15 -2.60
N ALA A 52 -6.20 22.28 -3.87
CA ALA A 52 -4.80 22.35 -4.29
C ALA A 52 -4.07 23.56 -3.71
N GLN A 53 -4.71 24.73 -3.71
CA GLN A 53 -4.19 25.94 -3.08
C GLN A 53 -4.02 25.77 -1.56
N THR A 54 -5.06 25.24 -0.89
CA THR A 54 -5.03 25.01 0.56
C THR A 54 -3.94 24.00 0.96
N LEU A 55 -3.73 22.95 0.16
CA LEU A 55 -2.69 21.95 0.43
C LEU A 55 -1.28 22.47 0.14
N ALA A 56 -1.13 23.41 -0.80
CA ALA A 56 0.15 24.07 -1.06
C ALA A 56 0.64 24.86 0.16
N ASP A 57 -0.25 25.46 0.95
CA ASP A 57 0.09 26.19 2.18
C ASP A 57 0.78 25.31 3.24
N VAL A 58 0.57 23.99 3.17
CA VAL A 58 1.23 23.00 4.03
C VAL A 58 2.27 22.16 3.27
N SER A 59 2.79 22.68 2.16
CA SER A 59 3.82 22.06 1.31
C SER A 59 3.41 20.71 0.70
N VAL A 60 2.11 20.49 0.48
CA VAL A 60 1.58 19.30 -0.19
C VAL A 60 1.20 19.66 -1.62
N ALA A 61 1.90 19.10 -2.61
CA ALA A 61 1.53 19.29 -4.01
C ALA A 61 0.32 18.41 -4.38
N VAL A 62 -0.65 18.96 -5.12
CA VAL A 62 -1.72 18.19 -5.76
C VAL A 62 -1.39 18.06 -7.24
N VAL A 63 -1.22 16.82 -7.70
CA VAL A 63 -0.94 16.51 -9.12
C VAL A 63 -2.21 15.97 -9.74
N GLU A 64 -2.84 16.76 -10.60
CA GLU A 64 -4.00 16.32 -11.36
C GLU A 64 -3.60 15.34 -12.46
N LEU A 65 -4.36 14.25 -12.59
CA LEU A 65 -4.22 13.25 -13.63
C LEU A 65 -5.50 13.25 -14.48
N GLU A 66 -5.36 12.85 -15.74
CA GLU A 66 -6.44 12.89 -16.73
C GLU A 66 -7.55 11.84 -16.49
N ASN A 67 -7.32 10.89 -15.59
CA ASN A 67 -8.19 9.73 -15.43
C ASN A 67 -8.20 9.23 -13.98
N GLY A 68 -9.41 8.96 -13.45
CA GLY A 68 -9.61 8.50 -12.06
C GLY A 68 -8.87 7.20 -11.72
N PHE A 69 -8.81 6.22 -12.65
CA PHE A 69 -8.05 4.98 -12.45
C PHE A 69 -6.55 5.23 -12.38
N SER A 70 -6.04 6.29 -13.02
CA SER A 70 -4.64 6.71 -12.85
C SER A 70 -4.36 7.17 -11.42
N VAL A 71 -5.35 7.75 -10.75
CA VAL A 71 -5.25 8.21 -9.37
C VAL A 71 -5.39 7.05 -8.39
N GLU A 72 -6.46 6.24 -8.51
CA GLU A 72 -6.74 5.14 -7.59
C GLU A 72 -5.70 4.02 -7.70
N GLY A 73 -5.19 3.76 -8.90
CA GLY A 73 -4.10 2.81 -9.11
C GLY A 73 -2.81 3.20 -8.38
N ARG A 74 -2.62 4.49 -8.06
CA ARG A 74 -1.50 5.01 -7.26
C ARG A 74 -1.78 4.96 -5.74
N ASN A 75 -2.55 3.99 -5.27
CA ASN A 75 -2.67 3.68 -3.86
C ASN A 75 -1.67 2.57 -3.46
N ILE A 76 -0.65 2.94 -2.69
CA ILE A 76 0.40 2.02 -2.23
C ILE A 76 -0.14 0.78 -1.51
N THR A 77 -1.24 0.92 -0.76
CA THR A 77 -1.77 -0.18 0.05
C THR A 77 -2.35 -1.29 -0.82
N SER A 78 -2.85 -0.98 -2.03
CA SER A 78 -3.51 -1.94 -2.92
C SER A 78 -2.61 -3.05 -3.45
N PHE A 79 -1.28 -2.91 -3.38
CA PHE A 79 -0.32 -3.94 -3.80
C PHE A 79 0.75 -4.27 -2.75
N VAL A 80 1.07 -3.35 -1.84
CA VAL A 80 2.02 -3.64 -0.74
C VAL A 80 1.36 -4.48 0.35
N HIS A 81 0.19 -4.06 0.83
CA HIS A 81 -0.44 -4.74 1.95
C HIS A 81 -0.88 -6.17 1.60
N PRO A 82 -1.55 -6.44 0.47
CA PRO A 82 -1.90 -7.80 0.12
C PRO A 82 -0.70 -8.74 0.03
N ALA A 83 0.39 -8.28 -0.59
CA ALA A 83 1.61 -9.09 -0.74
C ALA A 83 2.26 -9.47 0.59
N PHE A 84 2.21 -8.58 1.58
CA PHE A 84 2.87 -8.80 2.87
C PHE A 84 1.93 -9.37 3.93
N PHE A 85 0.65 -9.00 3.94
CA PHE A 85 -0.25 -9.24 5.07
C PHE A 85 -1.35 -10.27 4.80
N ILE A 86 -1.55 -10.65 3.54
CA ILE A 86 -2.44 -11.74 3.15
C ILE A 86 -1.58 -12.95 2.82
N THR A 87 -0.86 -13.42 3.82
CA THR A 87 0.02 -14.61 3.76
C THR A 87 -0.21 -15.46 5.01
N PRO A 88 0.04 -16.78 4.97
CA PRO A 88 -0.05 -17.62 6.16
C PRO A 88 0.81 -17.09 7.31
N PHE A 89 2.03 -16.61 7.03
CA PHE A 89 2.88 -16.01 8.06
C PHE A 89 2.16 -14.85 8.76
N SER A 90 1.64 -13.88 8.01
CA SER A 90 1.06 -12.68 8.58
C SER A 90 -0.28 -12.94 9.25
N LEU A 91 -1.16 -13.70 8.60
CA LEU A 91 -2.48 -14.07 9.12
C LEU A 91 -2.37 -14.86 10.43
N ASN A 92 -1.42 -15.80 10.50
CA ASN A 92 -1.12 -16.52 11.74
C ASN A 92 -0.67 -15.56 12.84
N HIS A 93 0.16 -14.56 12.56
CA HIS A 93 0.62 -13.60 13.59
C HIS A 93 -0.45 -12.57 13.97
N ILE A 94 -1.39 -12.26 13.09
CA ILE A 94 -2.56 -11.42 13.38
C ILE A 94 -3.50 -12.14 14.36
N LEU A 95 -3.73 -13.44 14.18
CA LEU A 95 -4.59 -14.24 15.08
C LEU A 95 -3.84 -14.93 16.22
N SER A 96 -2.52 -14.86 16.25
CA SER A 96 -1.72 -15.52 17.29
C SER A 96 -1.92 -14.87 18.66
N GLU A 97 -2.17 -15.71 19.66
CA GLU A 97 -2.16 -15.37 21.08
C GLU A 97 -0.73 -15.40 21.70
N THR A 98 0.29 -15.73 20.91
CA THR A 98 1.67 -15.77 21.41
C THR A 98 2.17 -14.37 21.80
N ARG A 99 3.06 -14.33 22.81
CA ARG A 99 3.76 -13.12 23.23
C ARG A 99 4.86 -12.67 22.25
N GLU A 100 5.14 -13.47 21.22
CA GLU A 100 6.15 -13.15 20.23
C GLU A 100 5.70 -11.99 19.35
N VAL A 101 6.52 -10.94 19.29
CA VAL A 101 6.25 -9.77 18.46
C VAL A 101 6.87 -9.99 17.09
N LYS A 102 6.03 -10.02 16.06
CA LYS A 102 6.45 -9.92 14.65
C LYS A 102 6.06 -8.57 14.08
N TYR A 103 6.79 -8.18 13.04
CA TYR A 103 6.70 -6.88 12.44
C TYR A 103 6.27 -6.96 10.99
N MET A 104 5.48 -5.99 10.57
CA MET A 104 4.87 -5.92 9.25
C MET A 104 5.90 -5.69 8.14
N TYR A 105 7.00 -5.00 8.43
CA TYR A 105 7.95 -4.54 7.41
C TYR A 105 9.38 -5.03 7.62
N LYS A 106 9.58 -6.07 8.43
CA LYS A 106 10.89 -6.73 8.59
C LYS A 106 11.05 -7.90 7.62
N LEU A 107 12.29 -8.29 7.37
CA LEU A 107 12.62 -9.53 6.67
C LEU A 107 12.25 -10.74 7.53
N PHE A 108 12.01 -11.88 6.89
CA PHE A 108 11.84 -13.15 7.60
C PHE A 108 13.12 -13.51 8.39
N PRO A 109 13.03 -14.02 9.65
CA PRO A 109 11.84 -14.50 10.35
C PRO A 109 11.14 -13.45 11.24
N GLU A 110 11.57 -12.20 11.22
CA GLU A 110 10.98 -11.13 12.05
C GLU A 110 9.72 -10.52 11.42
N GLY A 111 9.59 -10.61 10.09
CA GLY A 111 8.45 -10.15 9.32
C GLY A 111 8.23 -10.95 8.03
N PRO A 112 7.27 -10.54 7.20
CA PRO A 112 6.83 -11.33 6.04
C PRO A 112 7.73 -11.16 4.81
N ILE A 113 8.64 -10.18 4.81
CA ILE A 113 9.37 -9.81 3.59
C ILE A 113 10.35 -10.92 3.21
N THR A 114 10.07 -11.52 2.06
CA THR A 114 10.86 -12.55 1.38
C THR A 114 10.85 -12.28 -0.12
N THR A 115 11.69 -12.97 -0.89
CA THR A 115 11.68 -12.90 -2.36
C THR A 115 10.30 -13.21 -2.95
N GLU A 116 9.58 -14.19 -2.40
CA GLU A 116 8.24 -14.57 -2.86
C GLU A 116 7.20 -13.46 -2.64
N THR A 117 7.22 -12.83 -1.47
CA THR A 117 6.30 -11.71 -1.20
C THR A 117 6.63 -10.48 -2.06
N ILE A 118 7.90 -10.27 -2.41
CA ILE A 118 8.30 -9.19 -3.33
C ILE A 118 7.84 -9.50 -4.75
N HIS A 119 8.00 -10.75 -5.21
CA HIS A 119 7.42 -11.18 -6.49
C HIS A 119 5.91 -10.91 -6.54
N THR A 120 5.18 -11.29 -5.48
CA THR A 120 3.74 -11.04 -5.37
C THR A 120 3.39 -9.55 -5.39
N LEU A 121 4.15 -8.69 -4.69
CA LEU A 121 3.95 -7.24 -4.72
C LEU A 121 4.08 -6.67 -6.14
N VAL A 122 5.15 -7.04 -6.85
CA VAL A 122 5.40 -6.56 -8.22
C VAL A 122 4.31 -7.06 -9.17
N GLU A 123 3.87 -8.31 -9.02
CA GLU A 123 2.80 -8.84 -9.86
C GLU A 123 1.42 -8.23 -9.56
N LEU A 124 1.09 -7.92 -8.31
CA LEU A 124 -0.13 -7.17 -7.98
C LEU A 124 -0.12 -5.77 -8.62
N TRP A 125 1.02 -5.09 -8.62
CA TRP A 125 1.19 -3.84 -9.36
C TRP A 125 0.98 -4.03 -10.87
N ARG A 126 1.41 -5.16 -11.45
CA ARG A 126 1.14 -5.49 -12.88
C ARG A 126 -0.34 -5.73 -13.13
N ASP A 127 -1.04 -6.47 -12.27
CA ASP A 127 -2.49 -6.69 -12.36
C ASP A 127 -3.26 -5.36 -12.33
N ILE A 128 -2.95 -4.50 -11.36
CA ILE A 128 -3.56 -3.16 -11.25
C ILE A 128 -3.23 -2.32 -12.49
N SER A 129 -2.00 -2.38 -12.99
CA SER A 129 -1.60 -1.67 -14.21
C SER A 129 -2.38 -2.11 -15.45
N ARG A 130 -2.74 -3.40 -15.55
CA ARG A 130 -3.61 -3.90 -16.65
C ARG A 130 -5.02 -3.31 -16.54
N LEU A 131 -5.59 -3.25 -15.34
CA LEU A 131 -6.88 -2.58 -15.13
C LEU A 131 -6.81 -1.11 -15.51
N MET A 132 -5.77 -0.40 -15.06
CA MET A 132 -5.58 1.01 -15.42
C MET A 132 -5.58 1.21 -16.94
N LEU A 133 -4.78 0.41 -17.67
CA LEU A 133 -4.72 0.50 -19.13
C LEU A 133 -6.08 0.24 -19.80
N HIS A 134 -6.81 -0.75 -19.32
CA HIS A 134 -8.14 -1.08 -19.84
C HIS A 134 -9.13 0.08 -19.71
N PHE A 135 -9.06 0.84 -18.61
CA PHE A 135 -9.90 2.02 -18.39
C PHE A 135 -9.24 3.33 -18.83
N ASN A 136 -8.35 3.28 -19.82
CA ASN A 136 -7.65 4.44 -20.40
C ASN A 136 -6.81 5.25 -19.38
N GLY A 137 -6.48 4.65 -18.24
CA GLY A 137 -5.52 5.17 -17.28
C GLY A 137 -4.08 4.86 -17.69
N THR A 138 -3.14 5.53 -17.02
CA THR A 138 -1.70 5.40 -17.29
C THR A 138 -1.00 4.69 -16.13
N PRO A 139 -0.43 3.49 -16.34
CA PRO A 139 0.45 2.82 -15.38
C PRO A 139 1.58 3.73 -14.93
N PHE A 140 2.10 3.45 -13.75
CA PHE A 140 3.16 4.26 -13.16
C PHE A 140 4.39 3.40 -12.86
N ASN A 141 5.55 4.07 -12.82
CA ASN A 141 6.78 3.45 -12.39
C ASN A 141 6.73 3.14 -10.88
N LEU A 142 6.57 1.86 -10.53
CA LEU A 142 6.43 1.39 -9.15
C LEU A 142 7.59 1.84 -8.26
N LEU A 143 8.85 1.59 -8.67
CA LEU A 143 10.00 1.92 -7.84
C LEU A 143 10.15 3.43 -7.65
N GLN A 144 9.88 4.21 -8.70
CA GLN A 144 9.85 5.67 -8.58
C GLN A 144 8.76 6.14 -7.62
N PHE A 145 7.56 5.58 -7.70
CA PHE A 145 6.47 5.91 -6.79
C PHE A 145 6.79 5.54 -5.33
N LEU A 146 7.39 4.36 -5.09
CA LEU A 146 7.82 3.94 -3.75
C LEU A 146 8.92 4.85 -3.16
N ASN A 147 9.81 5.38 -4.01
CA ASN A 147 10.94 6.21 -3.59
C ASN A 147 10.60 7.70 -3.48
N ASP A 148 10.04 8.29 -4.54
CA ASP A 148 9.87 9.74 -4.67
C ASP A 148 8.62 10.24 -3.93
N ASP A 149 7.56 9.44 -3.92
CA ASP A 149 6.24 9.85 -3.43
C ASP A 149 5.90 9.24 -2.06
N ASN A 150 6.64 8.23 -1.63
CA ASN A 150 6.44 7.57 -0.35
C ASN A 150 7.64 7.77 0.57
N TYR A 151 8.63 6.89 0.50
CA TYR A 151 9.79 6.96 1.39
C TYR A 151 11.08 6.71 0.61
N PRO A 152 12.00 7.70 0.56
CA PRO A 152 13.19 7.62 -0.28
C PRO A 152 14.25 6.70 0.31
N VAL A 153 15.16 6.25 -0.54
CA VAL A 153 16.45 5.65 -0.14
C VAL A 153 17.60 6.52 -0.65
N HIS A 154 18.80 6.31 -0.11
CA HIS A 154 19.99 6.99 -0.59
C HIS A 154 20.34 6.58 -2.03
N PRO A 155 20.86 7.50 -2.87
CA PRO A 155 21.28 7.18 -4.24
C PRO A 155 22.34 6.08 -4.34
N GLU A 156 23.14 5.90 -3.29
CA GLU A 156 24.14 4.83 -3.13
C GLU A 156 23.48 3.45 -3.00
N THR A 157 22.25 3.38 -2.50
CA THR A 157 21.47 2.15 -2.41
C THR A 157 20.83 1.81 -3.76
N ILE A 158 20.11 2.77 -4.35
CA ILE A 158 19.46 2.60 -5.66
C ILE A 158 19.73 3.84 -6.49
N HIS A 159 20.49 3.66 -7.57
CA HIS A 159 20.87 4.79 -8.41
C HIS A 159 19.67 5.35 -9.17
N ARG A 160 19.64 6.68 -9.36
CA ARG A 160 18.52 7.37 -10.02
C ARG A 160 18.23 6.84 -11.44
N SER A 161 19.25 6.38 -12.16
CA SER A 161 19.07 5.78 -13.49
C SER A 161 18.28 4.46 -13.46
N GLN A 162 18.47 3.64 -12.42
CA GLN A 162 17.72 2.40 -12.22
C GLN A 162 16.26 2.71 -11.91
N ILE A 163 16.00 3.69 -11.03
CA ILE A 163 14.64 4.18 -10.74
C ILE A 163 13.95 4.63 -12.04
N LYS A 164 14.57 5.50 -12.82
CA LYS A 164 13.97 6.03 -14.07
C LYS A 164 13.69 4.94 -15.11
N ARG A 165 14.57 3.94 -15.22
CA ARG A 165 14.45 2.86 -16.21
C ARG A 165 13.65 1.64 -15.71
N PHE A 166 13.15 1.65 -14.47
CA PHE A 166 12.51 0.51 -13.84
C PHE A 166 11.52 -0.23 -14.73
N MET A 167 10.61 0.50 -15.39
CA MET A 167 9.58 -0.10 -16.27
C MET A 167 10.15 -0.85 -17.49
N SER A 168 11.40 -0.59 -17.88
CA SER A 168 12.10 -1.24 -18.99
C SER A 168 13.05 -2.37 -18.55
N LEU A 169 13.20 -2.58 -17.24
CA LEU A 169 14.05 -3.64 -16.71
C LEU A 169 13.39 -5.02 -16.83
N THR A 170 14.18 -6.07 -16.73
CA THR A 170 13.66 -7.44 -16.67
C THR A 170 12.84 -7.66 -15.39
N PRO A 171 11.90 -8.63 -15.37
CA PRO A 171 11.11 -8.92 -14.18
C PRO A 171 11.96 -9.19 -12.92
N ILE A 172 13.05 -9.95 -13.07
CA ILE A 172 13.96 -10.28 -11.96
C ILE A 172 14.67 -9.02 -11.43
N GLU A 173 15.13 -8.13 -12.32
CA GLU A 173 15.75 -6.86 -11.90
C GLU A 173 14.74 -5.95 -11.18
N GLN A 174 13.48 -5.92 -11.64
CA GLN A 174 12.42 -5.17 -10.97
C GLN A 174 12.20 -5.68 -9.54
N GLU A 175 12.05 -7.00 -9.38
CA GLU A 175 11.89 -7.64 -8.07
C GLU A 175 13.10 -7.41 -7.17
N TYR A 176 14.32 -7.56 -7.71
CA TYR A 176 15.55 -7.29 -6.97
C TYR A 176 15.61 -5.86 -6.43
N LEU A 177 15.30 -4.85 -7.26
CA LEU A 177 15.32 -3.46 -6.82
C LEU A 177 14.24 -3.15 -5.79
N VAL A 178 13.06 -3.78 -5.89
CA VAL A 178 12.01 -3.62 -4.88
C VAL A 178 12.42 -4.32 -3.56
N TYR A 179 13.08 -5.48 -3.62
CA TYR A 179 13.65 -6.14 -2.45
C TYR A 179 14.71 -5.27 -1.77
N VAL A 180 15.68 -4.73 -2.54
CA VAL A 180 16.71 -3.80 -2.04
C VAL A 180 16.08 -2.55 -1.43
N ARG A 181 15.01 -2.03 -2.04
CA ARG A 181 14.28 -0.89 -1.49
C ARG A 181 13.73 -1.20 -0.10
N TYR A 182 13.11 -2.37 0.09
CA TYR A 182 12.55 -2.76 1.39
C TYR A 182 13.60 -3.10 2.44
N SER A 183 14.75 -3.66 2.05
CA SER A 183 15.86 -3.88 2.99
C SER A 183 16.49 -2.56 3.44
N ALA A 184 16.58 -1.57 2.55
CA ALA A 184 17.18 -0.27 2.84
C ALA A 184 16.34 0.61 3.78
N ILE A 185 15.03 0.34 3.88
CA ILE A 185 14.12 1.06 4.78
C ILE A 185 13.77 0.26 6.04
N LEU A 186 14.55 -0.78 6.38
CA LEU A 186 14.41 -1.45 7.67
C LEU A 186 14.67 -0.47 8.83
N ILE A 187 15.57 0.47 8.58
CA ILE A 187 15.84 1.66 9.38
C ILE A 187 15.33 2.90 8.63
N ASP A 188 15.27 4.04 9.31
CA ASP A 188 15.20 5.35 8.67
C ASP A 188 16.64 5.77 8.32
N PRO A 189 17.06 5.70 7.04
CA PRO A 189 18.44 5.98 6.64
C PRO A 189 18.78 7.48 6.65
N PHE A 190 17.81 8.35 6.95
CA PHE A 190 17.99 9.80 7.09
C PHE A 190 17.89 10.26 8.55
N SER A 191 17.49 9.37 9.46
CA SER A 191 17.47 9.66 10.89
C SER A 191 18.88 9.87 11.42
N LYS A 192 19.01 10.68 12.48
CA LYS A 192 20.28 10.81 13.18
C LYS A 192 20.55 9.50 13.94
N PRO A 193 21.68 8.82 13.71
CA PRO A 193 22.01 7.63 14.49
C PRO A 193 22.26 7.98 15.95
N ASP A 194 22.02 7.00 16.83
CA ASP A 194 22.36 7.09 18.23
C ASP A 194 23.88 7.03 18.48
N THR A 195 24.29 7.03 19.74
CA THR A 195 25.72 6.99 20.13
C THR A 195 26.44 5.70 19.70
N ASN A 196 25.70 4.64 19.38
CA ASN A 196 26.24 3.36 18.92
C ASN A 196 26.20 3.24 17.39
N GLY A 197 25.72 4.26 16.67
CA GLY A 197 25.57 4.23 15.22
C GLY A 197 24.26 3.58 14.74
N CYS A 198 23.32 3.28 15.64
CA CYS A 198 22.03 2.68 15.28
C CYS A 198 21.05 3.77 14.83
N TYR A 199 20.48 3.58 13.64
CA TYR A 199 19.43 4.44 13.10
C TYR A 199 18.06 4.06 13.69
N PHE A 200 17.08 4.95 13.55
CA PHE A 200 15.71 4.68 14.00
C PHE A 200 15.15 3.43 13.30
N ASP A 201 14.59 2.48 14.06
CA ASP A 201 14.00 1.26 13.52
C ASP A 201 12.64 1.54 12.88
N PHE A 202 12.68 1.86 11.59
CA PHE A 202 11.51 2.20 10.78
C PHE A 202 10.61 1.00 10.51
N SER A 203 11.18 -0.21 10.50
CA SER A 203 10.47 -1.47 10.23
C SER A 203 9.73 -2.05 11.43
N ALA A 204 9.99 -1.56 12.65
CA ALA A 204 9.39 -2.05 13.89
C ALA A 204 7.90 -1.67 14.07
N VAL A 205 7.07 -1.96 13.05
CA VAL A 205 5.61 -1.82 13.10
C VAL A 205 4.98 -3.17 13.44
N PRO A 206 4.47 -3.38 14.67
CA PRO A 206 3.90 -4.66 15.06
C PRO A 206 2.55 -4.92 14.38
N TYR A 207 2.20 -6.19 14.22
CA TYR A 207 0.85 -6.56 13.79
C TYR A 207 -0.21 -6.09 14.78
N THR A 208 -1.27 -5.46 14.26
CA THR A 208 -2.50 -5.32 15.03
C THR A 208 -3.17 -6.69 15.12
N LYS A 209 -3.64 -7.07 16.31
CA LYS A 209 -4.24 -8.38 16.55
C LYS A 209 -5.68 -8.42 16.08
N GLY A 210 -6.05 -9.52 15.44
CA GLY A 210 -7.43 -9.94 15.22
C GLY A 210 -7.86 -10.89 16.33
N LYS A 211 -9.09 -11.38 16.23
CA LYS A 211 -9.65 -12.38 17.16
C LYS A 211 -10.74 -13.19 16.49
N VAL A 212 -11.03 -14.35 17.07
CA VAL A 212 -12.21 -15.14 16.75
C VAL A 212 -13.10 -15.15 17.98
N GLU A 213 -14.31 -14.61 17.87
CA GLU A 213 -15.27 -14.57 18.97
C GLU A 213 -16.61 -15.12 18.48
N GLU A 214 -17.22 -16.02 19.25
CA GLU A 214 -18.54 -16.61 18.95
C GLU A 214 -18.65 -17.25 17.54
N GLY A 215 -17.53 -17.73 17.00
CA GLY A 215 -17.47 -18.32 15.66
C GLY A 215 -17.29 -17.31 14.54
N GLU A 216 -17.16 -16.02 14.84
CA GLU A 216 -16.94 -14.94 13.88
C GLU A 216 -15.47 -14.48 13.85
N LEU A 217 -14.95 -14.22 12.65
CA LEU A 217 -13.58 -13.76 12.45
C LEU A 217 -13.51 -12.23 12.41
N TYR A 218 -12.83 -11.63 13.39
CA TYR A 218 -12.58 -10.19 13.48
C TYR A 218 -11.15 -9.87 13.06
N LEU A 219 -10.97 -9.55 11.78
CA LEU A 219 -9.70 -9.02 11.29
C LEU A 219 -9.58 -7.51 11.59
N PRO A 220 -8.37 -7.03 11.95
CA PRO A 220 -8.13 -5.59 12.02
C PRO A 220 -8.21 -4.97 10.63
N ARG A 221 -8.24 -3.63 10.61
CA ARG A 221 -8.27 -2.84 9.36
C ARG A 221 -7.33 -3.37 8.29
N ILE A 222 -6.09 -3.69 8.67
CA ILE A 222 -5.14 -4.45 7.86
C ILE A 222 -5.18 -5.90 8.37
N PRO A 223 -5.54 -6.91 7.55
CA PRO A 223 -5.75 -6.85 6.10
C PRO A 223 -7.23 -6.74 5.67
N ARG A 224 -8.20 -6.49 6.56
CA ARG A 224 -9.64 -6.51 6.20
C ARG A 224 -9.99 -5.61 5.00
N GLU A 225 -9.58 -4.35 5.03
CA GLU A 225 -9.84 -3.41 3.92
C GLU A 225 -9.05 -3.77 2.66
N ASP A 226 -7.88 -4.38 2.82
CA ASP A 226 -7.03 -4.81 1.71
C ASP A 226 -7.65 -6.01 0.98
N ILE A 227 -8.21 -6.98 1.72
CA ILE A 227 -8.97 -8.12 1.18
C ILE A 227 -10.22 -7.63 0.42
N GLN A 228 -10.99 -6.72 1.03
CA GLN A 228 -12.18 -6.15 0.37
C GLN A 228 -11.81 -5.45 -0.95
N THR A 229 -10.70 -4.70 -0.94
CA THR A 229 -10.18 -4.05 -2.16
C THR A 229 -9.84 -5.08 -3.23
N LEU A 230 -9.18 -6.19 -2.86
CA LEU A 230 -8.86 -7.25 -3.81
C LEU A 230 -10.11 -7.93 -4.40
N TYR A 231 -11.15 -8.20 -3.61
CA TYR A 231 -12.40 -8.75 -4.13
C TYR A 231 -13.07 -7.79 -5.14
N TRP A 232 -13.07 -6.47 -4.86
CA TRP A 232 -13.57 -5.50 -5.84
C TRP A 232 -12.77 -5.50 -7.14
N LEU A 233 -11.45 -5.56 -7.07
CA LEU A 233 -10.60 -5.64 -8.26
C LEU A 233 -10.82 -6.96 -9.02
N GLN A 234 -11.00 -8.08 -8.31
CA GLN A 234 -11.32 -9.37 -8.91
C GLN A 234 -12.65 -9.31 -9.68
N VAL A 235 -13.71 -8.79 -9.06
CA VAL A 235 -15.02 -8.62 -9.71
C VAL A 235 -14.88 -7.73 -10.93
N LEU A 236 -14.16 -6.60 -10.82
CA LEU A 236 -13.91 -5.70 -11.96
C LEU A 236 -13.17 -6.41 -13.10
N GLY A 237 -12.18 -7.25 -12.78
CA GLY A 237 -11.48 -8.07 -13.77
C GLY A 237 -12.41 -9.06 -14.46
N ILE A 238 -13.26 -9.76 -13.71
CA ILE A 238 -14.24 -10.72 -14.24
C ILE A 238 -15.24 -10.03 -15.19
N GLU A 239 -15.86 -8.94 -14.74
CA GLU A 239 -16.87 -8.19 -15.52
C GLU A 239 -16.32 -7.65 -16.84
N HIS A 240 -15.02 -7.36 -16.90
CA HIS A 240 -14.37 -6.85 -18.10
C HIS A 240 -13.52 -7.87 -18.86
N GLY A 241 -13.51 -9.14 -18.44
CA GLY A 241 -12.73 -10.20 -19.10
C GLY A 241 -11.21 -10.01 -19.00
N ILE A 242 -10.71 -9.36 -17.95
CA ILE A 242 -9.30 -9.07 -17.72
C ILE A 242 -8.72 -10.10 -16.74
N ALA A 243 -7.65 -10.76 -17.14
CA ALA A 243 -6.94 -11.69 -16.26
C ALA A 243 -6.16 -10.95 -15.17
N LEU A 244 -6.47 -11.27 -13.91
CA LEU A 244 -5.80 -10.76 -12.70
C LEU A 244 -5.21 -11.92 -11.89
N PRO A 245 -4.20 -12.64 -12.43
CA PRO A 245 -3.70 -13.88 -11.85
C PRO A 245 -3.16 -13.73 -10.42
N SER A 246 -2.56 -12.59 -10.09
CA SER A 246 -1.92 -12.39 -8.79
C SER A 246 -2.92 -11.95 -7.73
N ILE A 247 -3.92 -11.15 -8.09
CA ILE A 247 -5.07 -10.88 -7.24
C ILE A 247 -5.78 -12.20 -6.89
N ASN A 248 -6.06 -13.03 -7.90
CA ASN A 248 -6.69 -14.34 -7.70
C ASN A 248 -5.84 -15.27 -6.83
N ARG A 249 -4.51 -15.26 -7.02
CA ARG A 249 -3.59 -16.06 -6.20
C ARG A 249 -3.61 -15.62 -4.73
N VAL A 250 -3.61 -14.32 -4.45
CA VAL A 250 -3.62 -13.80 -3.07
C VAL A 250 -4.96 -14.07 -2.39
N LEU A 251 -6.09 -13.86 -3.08
CA LEU A 251 -7.41 -14.23 -2.55
C LEU A 251 -7.52 -15.74 -2.31
N GLY A 252 -7.05 -16.56 -3.26
CA GLY A 252 -7.03 -18.01 -3.09
C GLY A 252 -6.15 -18.46 -1.92
N MET A 253 -5.05 -17.76 -1.64
CA MET A 253 -4.20 -18.01 -0.46
C MET A 253 -4.95 -17.71 0.84
N PHE A 254 -5.66 -16.58 0.89
CA PHE A 254 -6.50 -16.23 2.04
C PHE A 254 -7.61 -17.25 2.28
N GLU A 255 -8.36 -17.61 1.24
CA GLU A 255 -9.45 -18.58 1.32
C GLU A 255 -8.95 -19.97 1.72
N SER A 256 -7.76 -20.36 1.24
CA SER A 256 -7.13 -21.63 1.65
C SER A 256 -6.73 -21.59 3.12
N TRP A 257 -6.13 -20.48 3.57
CA TRP A 257 -5.79 -20.29 4.97
C TRP A 257 -7.01 -20.32 5.88
N LEU A 258 -8.15 -19.72 5.47
CA LEU A 258 -9.41 -19.80 6.21
C LEU A 258 -9.88 -21.25 6.37
N ARG A 259 -9.89 -22.02 5.26
CA ARG A 259 -10.30 -23.43 5.27
C ARG A 259 -9.40 -24.29 6.14
N GLU A 260 -8.08 -24.12 6.02
CA GLU A 260 -7.09 -24.85 6.81
C GLU A 260 -7.19 -24.52 8.31
N SER A 261 -7.53 -23.26 8.62
CA SER A 261 -7.72 -22.79 9.99
C SER A 261 -9.12 -23.07 10.54
N GLN A 262 -10.00 -23.70 9.76
CA GLN A 262 -11.41 -23.96 10.10
C GLN A 262 -12.19 -22.69 10.52
N LEU A 263 -11.87 -21.56 9.89
CA LEU A 263 -12.49 -20.27 10.13
C LEU A 263 -13.63 -20.03 9.14
N PRO A 264 -14.68 -19.30 9.52
CA PRO A 264 -15.75 -18.94 8.61
C PRO A 264 -15.22 -18.07 7.46
N ASN A 265 -15.80 -18.25 6.27
CA ASN A 265 -15.62 -17.33 5.16
C ASN A 265 -16.85 -16.43 5.08
N LEU A 266 -16.85 -15.33 5.84
CA LEU A 266 -17.96 -14.37 5.93
C LEU A 266 -17.56 -12.95 5.50
N LEU A 267 -16.53 -12.81 4.66
CA LEU A 267 -16.13 -11.52 4.06
C LEU A 267 -16.91 -11.23 2.77
#